data_AF-A0A314Y1V9-F1
#
_entry.id   AF-A0A314Y1V9-F1
#
_cell.length_a   1.000
_cell.length_b   1.000
_cell.length_c   1.000
_cell.angle_alpha   90.00
_cell.angle_beta   90.00
_cell.angle_gamma   90.00
#
_symmetry.space_group_name_H-M   'P 1'
#
loop_
_entity.id
_entity.type
_entity.pdbx_description
1 polymer ?
#
loop_
_entity_poly.entity_id
_entity_poly.type
_entity_poly.pdbx_seq_one_letter_code
_entity_poly.pdbx_strand_id
1 'polypeptide(L)' 'MPRSSSQITSRNPRGHTTVLDEDTFVAAIEKIIERDFFLDISKLRDRHDWLEAIKTRDPVQIPDAQLKIIQRDFMGQM' A
#
# COMPACT_ATOMS: atom_id res chain seq x y z
N MET A 1 3.73 28.84 -12.87
CA MET A 1 3.25 27.55 -13.40
C MET A 1 4.45 26.65 -13.69
N PRO A 2 4.72 25.59 -12.91
CA PRO A 2 5.57 24.51 -13.36
C PRO A 2 4.72 23.36 -13.91
N ARG A 3 4.96 23.03 -15.19
CA ARG A 3 4.55 21.79 -15.82
C ARG A 3 5.54 20.70 -15.42
N SER A 4 5.02 19.52 -15.05
CA SER A 4 5.13 18.31 -15.88
C SER A 4 4.90 17.09 -15.00
N SER A 5 3.74 16.46 -15.19
CA SER A 5 3.49 15.09 -14.78
C SER A 5 4.47 14.19 -15.51
N SER A 6 5.44 13.64 -14.80
CA SER A 6 6.35 12.62 -15.32
C SER A 6 5.57 11.31 -15.45
N GLN A 7 5.02 11.10 -16.64
CA GLN A 7 4.39 9.87 -17.07
C GLN A 7 5.45 8.76 -17.06
N ILE A 8 5.40 7.87 -16.06
CA ILE A 8 6.25 6.69 -15.96
C ILE A 8 5.76 5.70 -17.02
N THR A 9 6.21 5.86 -18.26
CA THR A 9 6.12 4.79 -19.26
C THR A 9 7.35 3.91 -19.09
N SER A 10 7.19 2.75 -18.45
CA SER A 10 8.25 1.73 -18.46
C SER A 10 8.39 1.24 -19.90
N ARG A 11 9.43 1.74 -20.58
CA ARG A 11 9.86 1.17 -21.86
C ARG A 11 10.26 -0.27 -21.58
N ASN A 12 9.48 -1.25 -22.03
CA ASN A 12 9.88 -2.64 -22.04
C ASN A 12 10.90 -2.84 -23.18
N PRO A 13 12.21 -2.91 -22.90
CA PRO A 13 13.19 -3.18 -23.94
C PRO A 13 13.19 -4.69 -24.12
N ARG A 14 12.33 -5.17 -25.03
CA ARG A 14 12.44 -6.53 -25.55
C ARG A 14 13.84 -6.67 -26.16
N GLY A 15 14.77 -7.32 -25.46
CA GLY A 15 16.11 -7.49 -26.03
C GLY A 15 17.18 -8.21 -25.20
N HIS A 16 17.12 -8.26 -23.87
CA HIS A 16 18.14 -9.00 -23.12
C HIS A 16 17.55 -9.66 -21.88
N THR A 17 17.80 -10.97 -21.72
CA THR A 17 17.54 -11.66 -20.45
C THR A 17 18.50 -11.08 -19.42
N THR A 18 17.97 -10.35 -18.45
CA THR A 18 18.73 -9.84 -17.30
C THR A 18 18.63 -10.88 -16.20
N VAL A 19 19.77 -11.46 -15.80
CA VAL A 19 19.83 -12.31 -14.61
C VAL A 19 19.84 -11.40 -13.39
N LEU A 20 18.91 -11.60 -12.47
CA LEU A 20 18.81 -10.86 -11.22
C LEU A 20 19.53 -11.63 -10.11
N ASP A 21 20.09 -10.91 -9.14
CA ASP A 21 20.48 -11.49 -7.87
C ASP A 21 19.24 -11.90 -7.05
N GLU A 22 19.46 -12.74 -6.04
CA GLU A 22 18.39 -13.30 -5.21
C GLU A 22 17.59 -12.20 -4.49
N ASP A 23 18.27 -11.24 -3.86
CA ASP A 23 17.60 -10.16 -3.11
C ASP A 23 16.72 -9.31 -4.02
N THR A 24 17.21 -8.97 -5.22
CA THR A 24 16.43 -8.23 -6.21
C THR A 24 15.24 -9.03 -6.73
N PHE A 25 15.41 -10.33 -6.99
CA PHE A 25 14.32 -11.20 -7.43
C PHE A 25 13.23 -11.33 -6.37
N VAL A 26 13.61 -11.61 -5.12
CA VAL A 26 12.69 -11.75 -3.98
C VAL A 26 11.92 -10.45 -3.77
N ALA A 27 12.61 -9.31 -3.67
CA ALA A 27 11.95 -8.02 -3.47
C ALA A 27 11.00 -7.64 -4.61
N ALA A 28 11.33 -8.01 -5.85
CA ALA A 28 10.45 -7.77 -7.00
C ALA A 28 9.19 -8.65 -6.96
N ILE A 29 9.34 -9.93 -6.62
CA ILE A 29 8.22 -10.87 -6.51
C ILE A 29 7.34 -10.53 -5.32
N GLU A 30 7.89 -10.19 -4.16
CA GLU A 30 7.12 -9.75 -2.99
C GLU A 30 6.23 -8.57 -3.33
N LYS A 31 6.76 -7.56 -4.02
CA LYS A 31 5.96 -6.41 -4.48
C LYS A 31 4.83 -6.80 -5.43
N ILE A 32 5.07 -7.76 -6.33
CA ILE A 32 4.03 -8.26 -7.24
C ILE A 32 2.95 -8.99 -6.46
N ILE A 33 3.34 -9.83 -5.50
CA ILE A 33 2.42 -10.58 -4.67
C ILE A 33 1.58 -9.63 -3.79
N GLU A 34 2.21 -8.66 -3.12
CA GLU A 34 1.51 -7.63 -2.33
C GLU A 34 0.51 -6.84 -3.18
N ARG A 35 0.88 -6.45 -4.39
CA ARG A 35 -0.01 -5.72 -5.30
C ARG A 35 -1.21 -6.56 -5.73
N ASP A 36 -0.99 -7.81 -6.13
CA ASP A 36 -2.02 -8.61 -6.82
C ASP A 36 -2.90 -9.41 -5.86
N PHE A 37 -2.34 -9.86 -4.73
CA PHE A 37 -3.04 -10.73 -3.79
C PHE A 37 -3.48 -9.99 -2.52
N PHE A 38 -2.93 -8.79 -2.27
CA PHE A 38 -3.15 -8.05 -1.02
C PHE A 38 -3.69 -6.64 -1.25
N LEU A 39 -4.66 -6.51 -2.18
CA LEU A 39 -5.31 -5.25 -2.56
C LEU A 39 -5.81 -4.42 -1.36
N ASP A 40 -6.27 -5.08 -0.28
CA ASP A 40 -6.86 -4.44 0.90
C ASP A 40 -6.02 -4.56 2.18
N ILE A 41 -4.72 -4.92 2.09
CA ILE A 41 -3.87 -5.14 3.29
C ILE A 41 -3.81 -3.93 4.21
N SER A 42 -3.77 -2.74 3.62
CA SER A 42 -3.81 -1.52 4.38
C SER A 42 -5.15 -1.40 5.11
N LYS A 43 -6.30 -1.74 4.50
CA LYS A 43 -7.62 -1.62 5.17
C LYS A 43 -7.69 -2.54 6.39
N LEU A 44 -7.11 -3.74 6.25
CA LEU A 44 -7.03 -4.71 7.33
C LEU A 44 -6.16 -4.21 8.51
N ARG A 45 -5.05 -3.53 8.22
CA ARG A 45 -4.19 -2.90 9.23
C ARG A 45 -4.90 -1.80 10.02
N ASP A 46 -5.60 -0.88 9.35
CA ASP A 46 -6.36 0.17 10.03
C ASP A 46 -7.45 -0.41 10.95
N ARG A 47 -8.11 -1.49 10.50
CA ARG A 47 -9.09 -2.21 11.31
C ARG A 47 -8.44 -2.88 12.52
N HIS A 48 -7.29 -3.51 12.33
CA HIS A 48 -6.52 -4.12 13.41
C HIS A 48 -6.12 -3.09 14.46
N ASP A 49 -5.62 -1.93 14.05
CA ASP A 49 -5.22 -0.85 14.96
C ASP A 49 -6.42 -0.32 15.77
N TRP A 50 -7.59 -0.21 15.14
CA TRP A 50 -8.84 0.13 15.84
C TRP A 50 -9.23 -0.94 16.89
N LEU A 51 -9.09 -2.22 16.56
CA LEU A 51 -9.38 -3.32 17.50
C LEU A 51 -8.42 -3.33 18.69
N GLU A 52 -7.11 -3.14 18.46
CA GLU A 52 -6.12 -3.07 19.55
C GLU A 52 -6.32 -1.80 20.40
N ALA A 53 -6.73 -0.68 19.81
CA ALA A 53 -7.07 0.55 20.56
C ALA A 53 -8.28 0.32 21.49
N ILE A 54 -9.33 -0.36 21.01
CA ILE A 54 -10.50 -0.74 21.81
C ILE A 54 -10.10 -1.67 22.96
N LYS A 55 -9.29 -2.68 22.67
CA LYS A 55 -8.82 -3.66 23.65
C LYS A 55 -7.97 -3.01 24.75
N THR A 56 -7.12 -2.06 24.37
CA THR A 56 -6.28 -1.28 25.30
C THR A 56 -7.08 -0.21 26.06
N ARG A 57 -8.32 0.07 25.61
CA ARG A 57 -9.20 1.13 26.14
C ARG A 57 -8.54 2.50 26.15
N ASP A 58 -7.66 2.75 25.18
CA ASP A 58 -7.02 4.06 25.03
C ASP A 58 -8.01 5.02 24.36
N PRO A 59 -8.53 6.03 25.07
CA PRO A 59 -9.55 6.93 24.55
C PRO A 59 -9.01 7.86 23.45
N VAL A 60 -7.70 8.00 23.30
CA VAL A 60 -7.07 8.86 22.27
C VAL A 60 -6.90 8.10 20.96
N GLN A 61 -6.55 6.81 21.04
CA GLN A 61 -6.25 6.00 19.85
C GLN A 61 -7.51 5.54 19.09
N ILE A 62 -8.64 5.38 19.79
CA ILE A 62 -9.90 4.91 19.19
C ILE A 62 -10.44 5.90 18.14
N PRO A 63 -10.59 7.21 18.43
CA PRO A 63 -11.05 8.19 17.45
C PRO A 63 -10.10 8.32 16.25
N ASP A 64 -8.79 8.30 16.49
CA ASP A 64 -7.78 8.44 15.45
C ASP A 64 -7.80 7.26 14.46
N ALA A 65 -7.94 6.03 14.99
CA ALA A 65 -8.07 4.84 14.14
C ALA A 65 -9.38 4.84 13.33
N GLN A 66 -10.49 5.32 13.92
CA GLN A 66 -11.76 5.47 13.20
C GLN A 66 -11.66 6.50 12.07
N LEU A 67 -11.02 7.64 12.32
CA LEU A 67 -10.85 8.68 11.32
C LEU A 67 -10.03 8.18 10.12
N LYS A 68 -8.97 7.40 10.36
CA LYS A 68 -8.15 6.77 9.30
C LYS A 68 -9.00 5.85 8.40
N ILE A 69 -9.86 5.03 8.99
CA ILE A 69 -10.78 4.14 8.24
C ILE A 69 -11.73 4.98 7.38
N ILE A 70 -12.36 6.01 7.95
CA ILE A 70 -13.33 6.84 7.23
C ILE A 70 -12.66 7.62 6.08
N GLN A 71 -11.49 8.22 6.32
CA GLN A 71 -10.74 8.94 5.28
C GLN A 71 -10.34 8.02 4.13
N ARG A 72 -9.93 6.78 4.44
CA ARG A 72 -9.62 5.78 3.43
C ARG A 72 -10.83 5.43 2.59
N ASP A 73 -11.94 5.08 3.24
CA ASP A 73 -13.15 4.62 2.55
C ASP A 73 -13.75 5.75 1.69
N PHE A 74 -13.62 7.00 2.14
CA PHE A 74 -13.99 8.19 1.38
C PHE A 74 -13.06 8.43 0.17
N MET A 75 -11.74 8.31 0.36
CA MET A 75 -10.76 8.49 -0.72
C MET A 75 -10.76 7.36 -1.76
N GLY A 76 -11.24 6.16 -1.40
CA GLY A 76 -11.37 5.03 -2.32
C GLY A 76 -12.58 5.09 -3.26
N GLN A 77 -13.49 6.08 -3.08
CA GLN A 77 -14.69 6.26 -3.90
C GLN A 77 -14.64 7.48 -4.86
N MET A 78 -13.55 8.25 -4.86
CA MET A 78 -13.28 9.30 -5.88
C MET A 78 -12.26 8.81 -6.91
#